data_AF-A0A538PP29-F1
#
_entry.id   AF-A0A538PP29-F1
#
_cell.length_a   1.000
_cell.length_b   1.000
_cell.length_c   1.000
_cell.angle_alpha   90.00
_cell.angle_beta   90.00
_cell.angle_gamma   90.00
#
_symmetry.space_group_name_H-M   'P 1'
#
loop_
_entity.id
_entity.type
_entity.pdbx_description
1 polymer ?
#
loop_
_entity_poly.entity_id
_entity_poly.type
_entity_poly.pdbx_seq_one_letter_code
_entity_poly.pdbx_strand_id
1 'polypeptide(L)'
;MKRGDQYAQAQMWDKAAAEYQTAQRLEPDNPDVAIKLRQVAQKRAGERLTRARSLIARGEIEAGLTVIQDAVRLDPGSTDAQQALDDANQQVLARAEELLATPEAQRALELTQLVLAGSPRDPRARAADEHVRDALAEQSYAQAEQFATAGKKGNALIAYAASMTFRPSFRDARAQIGDVKLALQQELTFHVVLDRFATTGPGDGDIAAHLRPELVAQAFDDHLPLRVVGSPPAPTARGVRVTGALSAYRFGPERVTSRNDQCDYIRGYDTVPNPARADAERQVNNAEQRLGQAEREVDQEQKEIDRYQRDVDDTQRRAATTTRRARSITSAAASSRPRTTSRARASACRAPPRTAAACGRTSNTRSAACATCRLPSSSRTTSARTSPSRSARSTPR
;
A
#
# COMPACT_ATOMS: atom_id res chain seq x y z
N MET A 1 14.51 0.95 43.45
CA MET A 1 15.93 1.42 43.44
C MET A 1 16.95 0.34 43.80
N LYS A 2 17.06 -0.12 45.06
CA LYS A 2 18.11 -1.10 45.48
C LYS A 2 18.17 -2.40 44.65
N ARG A 3 17.02 -2.97 44.26
CA ARG A 3 16.95 -4.15 43.37
C ARG A 3 17.48 -3.85 41.96
N GLY A 4 17.14 -2.67 41.43
CA GLY A 4 17.67 -2.18 40.15
C GLY A 4 19.19 -2.04 40.18
N ASP A 5 19.75 -1.55 41.29
CA ASP A 5 21.21 -1.45 41.48
C ASP A 5 21.88 -2.83 41.47
N GLN A 6 21.29 -3.82 42.14
CA GLN A 6 21.77 -5.20 42.13
C GLN A 6 21.75 -5.82 40.73
N TYR A 7 20.67 -5.63 39.97
CA TYR A 7 20.62 -6.12 38.58
C TYR A 7 21.61 -5.38 37.66
N ALA A 8 21.81 -4.08 37.86
CA ALA A 8 22.79 -3.31 37.10
C ALA A 8 24.23 -3.78 37.40
N GLN A 9 24.56 -4.07 38.66
CA GLN A 9 25.85 -4.65 39.05
C GLN A 9 26.06 -6.04 38.44
N ALA A 10 25.00 -6.84 38.31
CA ALA A 10 25.02 -8.14 37.64
C ALA A 10 24.98 -8.07 36.10
N GLN A 11 25.10 -6.87 35.50
CA GLN A 11 25.00 -6.63 34.05
C GLN A 11 23.67 -7.10 33.41
N MET A 12 22.61 -7.27 34.22
CA MET A 12 21.27 -7.64 33.74
C MET A 12 20.46 -6.37 33.44
N TRP A 13 20.86 -5.63 32.41
CA TRP A 13 20.35 -4.28 32.16
C TRP A 13 18.86 -4.22 31.85
N ASP A 14 18.28 -5.26 31.21
CA ASP A 14 16.84 -5.31 30.95
C ASP A 14 16.03 -5.40 32.24
N LYS A 15 16.47 -6.24 33.19
CA LYS A 15 15.84 -6.36 34.52
C LYS A 15 16.04 -5.10 35.35
N ALA A 16 17.24 -4.52 35.29
CA ALA A 16 17.53 -3.25 35.95
C ALA A 16 16.61 -2.13 35.44
N ALA A 17 16.41 -2.03 34.12
CA ALA A 17 15.51 -1.04 33.53
C ALA A 17 14.06 -1.20 34.03
N ALA A 18 13.55 -2.43 34.12
CA ALA A 18 12.21 -2.69 34.64
C ALA A 18 12.06 -2.26 36.12
N GLU A 19 13.04 -2.57 36.98
CA GLU A 19 13.05 -2.15 38.39
C GLU A 19 13.22 -0.63 38.57
N TYR A 20 13.91 0.06 37.66
CA TYR A 20 13.99 1.51 37.69
C TYR A 20 12.74 2.18 37.14
N GLN A 21 12.07 1.60 36.14
CA GLN A 21 10.78 2.09 35.66
C GLN A 21 9.68 1.96 36.72
N THR A 22 9.67 0.85 37.48
CA THR A 22 8.75 0.72 38.62
C THR A 22 9.06 1.75 39.70
N ALA A 23 10.34 2.00 40.00
CA ALA A 23 10.74 3.08 40.91
C ALA A 23 10.31 4.47 40.40
N GLN A 24 10.43 4.75 39.11
CA GLN A 24 10.02 6.02 38.51
C GLN A 24 8.50 6.23 38.59
N ARG A 25 7.71 5.17 38.50
CA ARG A 25 6.25 5.24 38.68
C ARG A 25 5.85 5.56 40.11
N LEU A 26 6.63 5.10 41.09
CA LEU A 26 6.39 5.35 42.51
C LEU A 26 6.86 6.76 42.92
N GLU A 27 7.99 7.20 42.38
CA GLU A 27 8.62 8.50 42.69
C GLU A 27 9.01 9.23 41.39
N PRO A 28 8.07 9.91 40.70
CA PRO A 28 8.33 10.57 39.43
C PRO A 28 9.35 11.72 39.52
N ASP A 29 9.40 12.41 40.65
CA ASP A 29 10.23 13.61 40.87
C ASP A 29 11.65 13.28 41.37
N ASN A 30 11.99 12.00 41.54
CA ASN A 30 13.31 11.61 42.04
C ASN A 30 14.37 11.68 40.92
N PRO A 31 15.32 12.63 40.94
CA PRO A 31 16.29 12.82 39.87
C PRO A 31 17.26 11.64 39.75
N ASP A 32 17.52 10.91 40.84
CA ASP A 32 18.45 9.77 40.83
C ASP A 32 17.92 8.61 39.99
N VAL A 33 16.60 8.38 40.01
CA VAL A 33 15.95 7.34 39.18
C VAL A 33 16.13 7.67 37.70
N ALA A 34 15.94 8.94 37.32
CA ALA A 34 16.10 9.40 35.95
C ALA A 34 17.56 9.28 35.46
N ILE A 35 18.53 9.61 36.32
CA ILE A 35 19.96 9.44 36.02
C ILE A 35 20.29 7.96 35.81
N LYS A 36 19.84 7.07 36.71
CA LYS A 36 20.09 5.62 36.59
C LYS A 36 19.41 5.01 35.36
N LEU A 37 18.19 5.43 35.03
CA LEU A 37 17.51 5.01 33.79
C LEU A 37 18.30 5.41 32.54
N ARG A 38 18.85 6.64 32.51
CA ARG A 38 19.71 7.08 31.41
C ARG A 38 20.99 6.24 31.31
N GLN A 39 21.64 5.95 32.44
CA GLN A 39 22.83 5.09 32.47
C GLN A 39 22.53 3.66 31.98
N VAL A 40 21.40 3.07 32.41
CA VAL A 40 20.99 1.74 31.94
C VAL A 40 20.65 1.77 30.44
N ALA A 41 19.96 2.81 29.97
CA ALA A 41 19.67 2.97 28.54
C ALA A 41 20.95 3.03 27.69
N GLN A 42 21.97 3.79 28.14
CA GLN A 42 23.29 3.86 27.52
C GLN A 42 23.98 2.48 27.45
N LYS A 43 23.95 1.70 28.55
CA LYS A 43 24.55 0.36 28.58
C LYS A 43 23.83 -0.62 27.65
N ARG A 44 22.49 -0.62 27.66
CA ARG A 44 21.66 -1.45 26.76
C ARG A 44 21.89 -1.08 25.29
N ALA A 45 21.97 0.22 24.98
CA ALA A 45 22.29 0.68 23.64
C ALA A 45 23.68 0.16 23.21
N GLY A 46 24.69 0.23 24.08
CA GLY A 46 26.02 -0.31 23.84
C GLY A 46 26.01 -1.81 23.50
N GLU A 47 25.31 -2.65 24.28
CA GLU A 47 25.21 -4.09 24.00
C GLU A 47 24.50 -4.38 22.68
N ARG A 48 23.44 -3.63 22.37
CA ARG A 48 22.75 -3.72 21.08
C ARG A 48 23.66 -3.34 19.92
N LEU A 49 24.48 -2.29 20.07
CA LEU A 49 25.46 -1.92 19.05
C LEU A 49 26.50 -3.01 18.84
N THR A 50 27.03 -3.63 19.90
CA THR A 50 27.97 -4.75 19.77
C THR A 50 27.33 -5.92 19.03
N ARG A 51 26.08 -6.26 19.37
CA ARG A 51 25.33 -7.31 18.66
C ARG A 51 25.10 -6.93 17.19
N ALA A 52 24.68 -5.71 16.92
CA ALA A 52 24.43 -5.25 15.56
C ALA A 52 25.70 -5.30 14.70
N ARG A 53 26.84 -4.84 15.22
CA ARG A 53 28.14 -4.96 14.54
C ARG A 53 28.48 -6.40 14.21
N SER A 54 28.17 -7.35 15.11
CA SER A 54 28.35 -8.78 14.84
C SER A 54 27.45 -9.32 13.74
N LEU A 55 26.21 -8.81 13.62
CA LEU A 55 25.27 -9.20 12.55
C LEU A 55 25.73 -8.64 11.19
N ILE A 56 26.12 -7.37 11.15
CA ILE A 56 26.67 -6.74 9.94
C ILE A 56 27.94 -7.46 9.49
N ALA A 57 28.83 -7.82 10.42
CA ALA A 57 30.05 -8.59 10.10
C ALA A 57 29.77 -9.99 9.53
N ARG A 58 28.58 -10.56 9.78
CA ARG A 58 28.14 -11.83 9.18
C ARG A 58 27.45 -11.65 7.82
N GLY A 59 27.28 -10.42 7.35
CA GLY A 59 26.53 -10.08 6.15
C GLY A 59 25.02 -9.93 6.37
N GLU A 60 24.53 -10.06 7.60
CA GLU A 60 23.12 -9.85 7.96
C GLU A 60 22.85 -8.35 8.20
N ILE A 61 23.06 -7.53 7.15
CA ILE A 61 23.04 -6.06 7.26
C ILE A 61 21.68 -5.55 7.70
N GLU A 62 20.58 -6.11 7.16
CA GLU A 62 19.21 -5.71 7.52
C GLU A 62 18.90 -5.95 9.00
N ALA A 63 19.23 -7.15 9.50
CA ALA A 63 19.05 -7.49 10.91
C ALA A 63 19.93 -6.58 11.78
N GLY A 64 21.17 -6.33 11.36
CA GLY A 64 22.06 -5.36 12.02
C GLY A 64 21.45 -3.96 12.10
N LEU A 65 20.90 -3.44 11.01
CA LEU A 65 20.30 -2.11 10.94
C LEU A 65 19.12 -1.98 11.92
N THR A 66 18.22 -2.95 11.98
CA THR A 66 17.09 -2.92 12.93
C THR A 66 17.55 -2.83 14.38
N VAL A 67 18.61 -3.57 14.74
CA VAL A 67 19.18 -3.55 16.10
C VAL A 67 19.87 -2.20 16.40
N ILE A 68 20.49 -1.55 15.39
CA ILE A 68 21.08 -0.21 15.54
C ILE A 68 19.98 0.83 15.74
N GLN A 69 18.91 0.80 14.96
CA GLN A 69 17.76 1.70 15.12
C GLN A 69 17.18 1.60 16.54
N ASP A 70 17.09 0.37 17.06
CA ASP A 70 16.69 0.10 18.44
C ASP A 70 17.69 0.62 19.49
N ALA A 71 18.98 0.65 19.18
CA ALA A 71 20.00 1.24 20.06
C ALA A 71 19.89 2.77 20.08
N VAL A 72 19.72 3.41 18.91
CA VAL A 72 19.50 4.87 18.78
C VAL A 72 18.20 5.30 19.46
N ARG A 73 17.15 4.47 19.42
CA ARG A 73 15.90 4.75 20.14
C ARG A 73 16.08 4.73 21.67
N LEU A 74 16.96 3.87 22.18
CA LEU A 74 17.27 3.81 23.61
C LEU A 74 18.14 4.98 24.08
N ASP A 75 19.17 5.35 23.29
CA ASP A 75 20.03 6.48 23.59
C ASP A 75 20.24 7.38 22.35
N PRO A 76 19.33 8.34 22.11
CA PRO A 76 19.44 9.26 20.98
C PRO A 76 20.65 10.18 21.05
N GLY A 77 21.28 10.34 22.23
CA GLY A 77 22.46 11.19 22.43
C GLY A 77 23.79 10.49 22.16
N SER A 78 23.78 9.18 21.91
CA SER A 78 25.00 8.41 21.65
C SER A 78 25.58 8.75 20.28
N THR A 79 26.75 9.37 20.25
CA THR A 79 27.50 9.63 18.99
C THR A 79 27.86 8.34 18.28
N ASP A 80 28.24 7.29 19.03
CA ASP A 80 28.64 6.00 18.48
C ASP A 80 27.45 5.27 17.83
N ALA A 81 26.26 5.39 18.42
CA ALA A 81 25.04 4.82 17.84
C ALA A 81 24.62 5.54 16.57
N GLN A 82 24.71 6.87 16.55
CA GLN A 82 24.41 7.68 15.37
C GLN A 82 25.38 7.38 14.22
N GLN A 83 26.69 7.33 14.49
CA GLN A 83 27.70 6.95 13.50
C GLN A 83 27.46 5.55 12.96
N ALA A 84 27.18 4.56 13.83
CA ALA A 84 26.87 3.21 13.39
C ALA A 84 25.61 3.14 12.52
N LEU A 85 24.59 3.98 12.81
CA LEU A 85 23.38 4.09 11.99
C LEU A 85 23.70 4.68 10.62
N ASP A 86 24.49 5.75 10.56
CA ASP A 86 24.90 6.38 9.30
C ASP A 86 25.72 5.43 8.42
N ASP A 87 26.65 4.68 9.01
CA ASP A 87 27.46 3.68 8.31
C ASP A 87 26.61 2.52 7.80
N ALA A 88 25.69 2.00 8.63
CA ALA A 88 24.78 0.93 8.23
C ALA A 88 23.80 1.39 7.14
N ASN A 89 23.26 2.61 7.23
CA ASN A 89 22.42 3.19 6.19
C ASN A 89 23.17 3.29 4.87
N GLN A 90 24.43 3.75 4.87
CA GLN A 90 25.24 3.82 3.65
C GLN A 90 25.46 2.44 3.01
N GLN A 91 25.74 1.40 3.81
CA GLN A 91 25.89 0.04 3.32
C GLN A 91 24.59 -0.52 2.73
N VAL A 92 23.45 -0.29 3.40
CA VAL A 92 22.14 -0.74 2.91
C VAL A 92 21.75 -0.02 1.62
N LEU A 93 21.99 1.28 1.51
CA LEU A 93 21.70 2.05 0.31
C LEU A 93 22.59 1.60 -0.87
N ALA A 94 23.88 1.38 -0.64
CA ALA A 94 24.76 0.82 -1.67
C ALA A 94 24.29 -0.57 -2.15
N ARG A 95 23.85 -1.42 -1.21
CA ARG A 95 23.28 -2.73 -1.55
C ARG A 95 21.97 -2.63 -2.33
N ALA A 96 21.12 -1.67 -1.99
CA ALA A 96 19.88 -1.41 -2.73
C ALA A 96 20.18 -0.98 -4.17
N GLU A 97 21.18 -0.12 -4.38
CA GLU A 97 21.64 0.28 -5.71
C GLU A 97 22.18 -0.90 -6.53
N GLU A 98 22.94 -1.80 -5.92
CA GLU A 98 23.39 -3.04 -6.59
C GLU A 98 22.21 -3.93 -7.02
N LEU A 99 21.20 -4.06 -6.17
CA LEU A 99 20.03 -4.90 -6.42
C LEU A 99 19.14 -4.37 -7.56
N LEU A 100 19.19 -3.06 -7.86
CA LEU A 100 18.45 -2.48 -8.98
C LEU A 100 18.86 -3.05 -10.35
N ALA A 101 20.12 -3.47 -10.50
CA ALA A 101 20.60 -4.10 -11.73
C ALA A 101 20.16 -5.56 -11.88
N THR A 102 19.57 -6.14 -10.85
CA THR A 102 19.18 -7.55 -10.79
C THR A 102 17.66 -7.71 -10.92
N PRO A 103 17.13 -8.92 -11.21
CA PRO A 103 15.68 -9.16 -11.16
C PRO A 103 15.09 -8.96 -9.75
N GLU A 104 15.92 -8.81 -8.72
CA GLU A 104 15.51 -8.57 -7.33
C GLU A 104 15.31 -7.08 -7.01
N ALA A 105 15.05 -6.23 -7.99
CA ALA A 105 14.84 -4.79 -7.81
C ALA A 105 13.72 -4.45 -6.80
N GLN A 106 12.74 -5.35 -6.57
CA GLN A 106 11.76 -5.19 -5.50
C GLN A 106 12.40 -5.19 -4.10
N ARG A 107 13.44 -5.99 -3.89
CA ARG A 107 14.17 -6.05 -2.63
C ARG A 107 14.92 -4.75 -2.35
N ALA A 108 15.38 -4.05 -3.39
CA ALA A 108 15.97 -2.72 -3.26
C ALA A 108 14.97 -1.71 -2.64
N LEU A 109 13.70 -1.77 -3.03
CA LEU A 109 12.64 -0.91 -2.49
C LEU A 109 12.36 -1.22 -1.01
N GLU A 110 12.36 -2.50 -0.63
CA GLU A 110 12.20 -2.88 0.78
C GLU A 110 13.35 -2.37 1.65
N LEU A 111 14.58 -2.42 1.13
CA LEU A 111 15.77 -1.89 1.82
C LEU A 111 15.71 -0.38 2.00
N THR A 112 15.35 0.39 0.96
CA THR A 112 15.22 1.85 1.08
C THR A 112 14.10 2.24 2.03
N GLN A 113 12.97 1.52 2.02
CA GLN A 113 11.88 1.72 2.97
C GLN A 113 12.28 1.40 4.40
N LEU A 114 13.09 0.36 4.63
CA LEU A 114 13.63 0.03 5.95
C LEU A 114 14.51 1.16 6.51
N VAL A 115 15.35 1.77 5.67
CA VAL A 115 16.16 2.93 6.05
C VAL A 115 15.27 4.13 6.36
N LEU A 116 14.27 4.41 5.52
CA LEU A 116 13.32 5.52 5.73
C LEU A 116 12.45 5.33 6.97
N ALA A 117 12.14 4.10 7.38
CA ALA A 117 11.42 3.82 8.63
C ALA A 117 12.25 4.20 9.87
N GLY A 118 13.57 4.00 9.82
CA GLY A 118 14.49 4.40 10.89
C GLY A 118 14.84 5.89 10.86
N SER A 119 15.02 6.45 9.66
CA SER A 119 15.45 7.83 9.43
C SER A 119 14.56 8.54 8.38
N PRO A 120 13.32 8.92 8.72
CA PRO A 120 12.37 9.48 7.74
C PRO A 120 12.79 10.79 7.08
N ARG A 121 13.79 11.48 7.66
CA ARG A 121 14.29 12.79 7.21
C ARG A 121 15.65 12.72 6.52
N ASP A 122 16.22 11.54 6.31
CA ASP A 122 17.49 11.41 5.58
C ASP A 122 17.29 11.74 4.09
N PRO A 123 17.94 12.80 3.57
CA PRO A 123 17.82 13.15 2.16
C PRO A 123 18.42 12.09 1.23
N ARG A 124 19.45 11.34 1.65
CA ARG A 124 20.09 10.31 0.83
C ARG A 124 19.17 9.12 0.65
N ALA A 125 18.57 8.65 1.74
CA ALA A 125 17.59 7.56 1.71
C ALA A 125 16.37 7.91 0.85
N ARG A 126 15.88 9.16 0.92
CA ARG A 126 14.80 9.62 0.05
C ARG A 126 15.17 9.64 -1.43
N ALA A 127 16.36 10.18 -1.76
CA ALA A 127 16.84 10.21 -3.13
C ALA A 127 17.02 8.79 -3.70
N ALA A 128 17.56 7.86 -2.90
CA ALA A 128 17.70 6.46 -3.27
C ALA A 128 16.33 5.77 -3.46
N ASP A 129 15.37 5.96 -2.54
CA ASP A 129 14.01 5.42 -2.66
C ASP A 129 13.30 5.95 -3.92
N GLU A 130 13.45 7.24 -4.19
CA GLU A 130 12.93 7.88 -5.40
C GLU A 130 13.53 7.25 -6.66
N HIS A 131 14.85 7.12 -6.72
CA HIS A 131 15.56 6.48 -7.82
C HIS A 131 15.13 5.02 -8.03
N VAL A 132 14.97 4.25 -6.95
CA VAL A 132 14.48 2.86 -7.00
C VAL A 132 13.07 2.80 -7.58
N ARG A 133 12.17 3.68 -7.14
CA ARG A 133 10.80 3.75 -7.67
C ARG A 133 10.76 4.14 -9.13
N ASP A 134 11.63 5.05 -9.57
CA ASP A 134 11.74 5.44 -10.98
C ASP A 134 12.20 4.26 -11.85
N ALA A 135 13.23 3.51 -11.40
CA ALA A 135 13.72 2.34 -12.10
C ALA A 135 12.66 1.22 -12.20
N LEU A 136 11.95 0.94 -11.10
CA LEU A 136 10.85 -0.05 -11.07
C LEU A 136 9.66 0.38 -11.94
N ALA A 137 9.33 1.67 -11.94
CA ALA A 137 8.29 2.22 -12.81
C ALA A 137 8.67 2.08 -14.28
N GLU A 138 9.92 2.38 -14.64
CA GLU A 138 10.44 2.22 -16.00
C GLU A 138 10.44 0.76 -16.46
N GLN A 139 10.91 -0.16 -15.62
CA GLN A 139 10.88 -1.59 -15.91
C GLN A 139 9.44 -2.08 -16.13
N SER A 140 8.51 -1.71 -15.26
CA SER A 140 7.09 -2.10 -15.36
C SER A 140 6.44 -1.52 -16.62
N TYR A 141 6.78 -0.28 -16.96
CA TYR A 141 6.30 0.38 -18.17
C TYR A 141 6.82 -0.30 -19.44
N ALA A 142 8.11 -0.63 -19.51
CA ALA A 142 8.70 -1.36 -20.63
C ALA A 142 8.07 -2.75 -20.81
N GLN A 143 7.79 -3.46 -19.71
CA GLN A 143 7.05 -4.73 -19.75
C GLN A 143 5.62 -4.54 -20.28
N ALA A 144 4.95 -3.46 -19.89
CA ALA A 144 3.61 -3.15 -20.37
C ALA A 144 3.58 -2.93 -21.89
N GLU A 145 4.56 -2.20 -22.44
CA GLU A 145 4.71 -2.02 -23.89
C GLU A 145 4.98 -3.34 -24.62
N GLN A 146 5.80 -4.22 -24.05
CA GLN A 146 6.03 -5.56 -24.59
C GLN A 146 4.74 -6.39 -24.60
N PHE A 147 3.92 -6.32 -23.55
CA PHE A 147 2.62 -7.02 -23.53
C PHE A 147 1.61 -6.40 -24.50
N ALA A 148 1.61 -5.07 -24.65
CA ALA A 148 0.73 -4.37 -25.58
C ALA A 148 1.06 -4.74 -27.04
N THR A 149 2.35 -4.70 -27.40
CA THR A 149 2.82 -5.10 -28.74
C THR A 149 2.59 -6.60 -29.03
N ALA A 150 2.64 -7.44 -28.00
CA ALA A 150 2.30 -8.87 -28.12
C ALA A 150 0.78 -9.16 -28.16
N GLY A 151 -0.09 -8.13 -28.12
CA GLY A 151 -1.55 -8.29 -28.10
C GLY A 151 -2.12 -8.80 -26.77
N LYS A 152 -1.30 -8.93 -25.72
CA LYS A 152 -1.70 -9.36 -24.38
C LYS A 152 -2.20 -8.19 -23.55
N LYS A 153 -3.28 -7.54 -24.01
CA LYS A 153 -3.83 -6.29 -23.45
C LYS A 153 -4.11 -6.37 -21.94
N GLY A 154 -4.63 -7.50 -21.45
CA GLY A 154 -4.90 -7.69 -20.01
C GLY A 154 -3.62 -7.61 -19.16
N ASN A 155 -2.53 -8.25 -19.61
CA ASN A 155 -1.24 -8.19 -18.92
C ASN A 155 -0.61 -6.80 -19.04
N ALA A 156 -0.76 -6.15 -20.20
CA ALA A 156 -0.31 -4.77 -20.40
C ALA A 156 -0.99 -3.82 -19.40
N LEU A 157 -2.30 -3.97 -19.18
CA LEU A 157 -3.05 -3.16 -18.22
C LEU A 157 -2.50 -3.30 -16.79
N ILE A 158 -2.21 -4.53 -16.35
CA ILE A 158 -1.65 -4.79 -15.02
C ILE A 158 -0.25 -4.15 -14.90
N ALA A 159 0.60 -4.29 -15.92
CA ALA A 159 1.95 -3.74 -15.92
C ALA A 159 1.97 -2.20 -15.93
N TYR A 160 1.07 -1.54 -16.68
CA TYR A 160 0.90 -0.08 -16.60
C TYR A 160 0.35 0.36 -15.23
N ALA A 161 -0.54 -0.41 -14.61
CA ALA A 161 -1.02 -0.11 -13.26
C ALA A 161 0.11 -0.26 -12.21
N ALA A 162 1.00 -1.23 -12.39
CA ALA A 162 2.17 -1.40 -11.53
C ALA A 162 3.12 -0.19 -11.61
N SER A 163 3.39 0.34 -12.81
CA SER A 163 4.23 1.55 -12.94
C SER A 163 3.62 2.76 -12.24
N MET A 164 2.30 2.93 -12.30
CA MET A 164 1.58 3.97 -11.55
C MET A 164 1.61 3.79 -10.02
N THR A 165 1.73 2.55 -9.54
CA THR A 165 1.84 2.26 -8.10
C THR A 165 3.18 2.74 -7.55
N PHE A 166 4.26 2.60 -8.32
CA PHE A 166 5.58 3.13 -7.96
C PHE A 166 5.63 4.66 -8.12
N ARG A 167 5.08 5.19 -9.24
CA ARG A 167 5.08 6.61 -9.59
C ARG A 167 3.73 7.03 -10.22
N PRO A 168 2.84 7.73 -9.49
CA PRO A 168 1.50 8.07 -9.98
C PRO A 168 1.44 8.89 -11.27
N SER A 169 2.47 9.70 -11.54
CA SER A 169 2.59 10.57 -12.71
C SER A 169 3.71 10.12 -13.66
N PHE A 170 3.95 8.81 -13.76
CA PHE A 170 5.00 8.27 -14.63
C PHE A 170 4.59 8.33 -16.11
N ARG A 171 5.26 9.21 -16.88
CA ARG A 171 5.07 9.39 -18.34
C ARG A 171 3.57 9.54 -18.68
N ASP A 172 3.11 8.85 -19.71
CA ASP A 172 1.74 8.78 -20.22
C ASP A 172 1.01 7.49 -19.80
N ALA A 173 1.49 6.78 -18.77
CA ALA A 173 0.92 5.51 -18.32
C ALA A 173 -0.60 5.58 -18.07
N ARG A 174 -1.09 6.73 -17.56
CA ARG A 174 -2.53 6.95 -17.36
C ARG A 174 -3.33 6.98 -18.66
N ALA A 175 -2.79 7.56 -19.72
CA ALA A 175 -3.43 7.58 -21.04
C ALA A 175 -3.43 6.17 -21.64
N GLN A 176 -2.28 5.48 -21.60
CA GLN A 176 -2.15 4.10 -22.08
C GLN A 176 -3.11 3.14 -21.37
N ILE A 177 -3.31 3.27 -20.05
CA ILE A 177 -4.32 2.51 -19.31
C ILE A 177 -5.72 2.76 -19.86
N GLY A 178 -6.07 4.01 -20.20
CA GLY A 178 -7.35 4.36 -20.80
C GLY A 178 -7.55 3.68 -22.16
N ASP A 179 -6.54 3.75 -23.01
CA ASP A 179 -6.57 3.15 -24.35
C ASP A 179 -6.67 1.62 -24.30
N VAL A 180 -5.85 0.98 -23.45
CA VAL A 180 -5.88 -0.47 -23.25
C VAL A 180 -7.22 -0.93 -22.65
N LYS A 181 -7.79 -0.16 -21.69
CA LYS A 181 -9.12 -0.45 -21.14
C LYS A 181 -10.20 -0.37 -22.20
N LEU A 182 -10.19 0.68 -23.03
CA LEU A 182 -11.15 0.83 -24.12
C LEU A 182 -11.01 -0.31 -25.13
N ALA A 183 -9.78 -0.65 -25.51
CA ALA A 183 -9.49 -1.74 -26.44
C ALA A 183 -9.90 -3.13 -25.88
N LEU A 184 -9.74 -3.35 -24.57
CA LEU A 184 -10.23 -4.55 -23.88
C LEU A 184 -11.76 -4.58 -23.82
N GLN A 185 -12.37 -3.44 -23.49
CA GLN A 185 -13.83 -3.33 -23.45
C GLN A 185 -14.44 -3.63 -24.81
N GLN A 186 -13.88 -3.10 -25.90
CA GLN A 186 -14.32 -3.40 -27.26
C GLN A 186 -14.18 -4.88 -27.62
N GLU A 187 -13.11 -5.55 -27.16
CA GLU A 187 -12.87 -6.97 -27.42
C GLU A 187 -13.77 -7.90 -26.59
N LEU A 188 -14.08 -7.50 -25.36
CA LEU A 188 -14.94 -8.24 -24.43
C LEU A 188 -16.43 -7.94 -24.60
N THR A 189 -16.78 -6.85 -25.30
CA THR A 189 -18.18 -6.49 -25.55
C THR A 189 -18.80 -7.52 -26.49
N PHE A 190 -19.86 -8.16 -26.00
CA PHE A 190 -20.66 -9.09 -26.76
C PHE A 190 -21.78 -8.34 -27.48
N HIS A 191 -21.83 -8.46 -28.81
CA HIS A 191 -22.84 -7.80 -29.61
C HIS A 191 -24.04 -8.72 -29.87
N VAL A 192 -25.24 -8.24 -29.57
CA VAL A 192 -26.49 -8.92 -29.95
C VAL A 192 -27.08 -8.17 -31.13
N VAL A 193 -27.05 -8.80 -32.30
CA VAL A 193 -27.66 -8.23 -33.51
C VAL A 193 -29.12 -8.63 -33.52
N LEU A 194 -30.03 -7.69 -33.30
CA LEU A 194 -31.46 -7.93 -33.45
C LEU A 194 -31.84 -7.71 -34.91
N ASP A 195 -32.26 -8.79 -35.57
CA ASP A 195 -32.83 -8.71 -36.90
C ASP A 195 -34.32 -8.33 -36.82
N ARG A 196 -34.91 -7.92 -37.95
CA ARG A 196 -36.34 -7.65 -38.00
C ARG A 196 -37.12 -8.95 -37.72
N PHE A 197 -37.98 -8.92 -36.71
CA PHE A 197 -38.84 -10.05 -36.41
C PHE A 197 -39.86 -10.25 -37.54
N ALA A 198 -39.97 -11.49 -38.02
CA ALA A 198 -40.99 -11.85 -39.00
C ALA A 198 -42.39 -11.75 -38.36
N THR A 199 -43.35 -11.20 -39.10
CA THR A 199 -44.74 -11.05 -38.65
C THR A 199 -45.63 -11.95 -39.50
N THR A 200 -46.53 -12.69 -38.85
CA THR A 200 -47.40 -13.67 -39.52
C THR A 200 -48.88 -13.32 -39.43
N GLY A 201 -49.30 -12.56 -38.42
CA GLY A 201 -50.70 -12.14 -38.23
C GLY A 201 -50.96 -10.64 -38.40
N PRO A 202 -52.20 -10.25 -38.72
CA PRO A 202 -52.65 -8.86 -38.69
C PRO A 202 -52.65 -8.35 -37.24
N GLY A 203 -51.78 -7.37 -36.94
CA GLY A 203 -51.54 -6.82 -35.60
C GLY A 203 -50.12 -7.09 -35.04
N ASP A 204 -49.42 -8.12 -35.53
CA ASP A 204 -48.04 -8.42 -35.12
C ASP A 204 -47.04 -7.39 -35.67
N GLY A 205 -47.41 -6.72 -36.78
CA GLY A 205 -46.67 -5.63 -37.42
C GLY A 205 -46.35 -4.49 -36.47
N ASP A 206 -47.31 -4.11 -35.61
CA ASP A 206 -47.14 -3.00 -34.68
C ASP A 206 -46.12 -3.36 -33.59
N ILE A 207 -46.20 -4.55 -33.00
CA ILE A 207 -45.26 -4.99 -31.95
C ILE A 207 -43.84 -5.14 -32.53
N ALA A 208 -43.70 -5.74 -33.71
CA ALA A 208 -42.41 -5.86 -34.39
C ALA A 208 -41.82 -4.49 -34.76
N ALA A 209 -42.65 -3.50 -35.10
CA ALA A 209 -42.21 -2.13 -35.37
C ALA A 209 -41.75 -1.38 -34.11
N HIS A 210 -42.29 -1.74 -32.94
CA HIS A 210 -41.93 -1.14 -31.66
C HIS A 210 -40.75 -1.83 -30.96
N LEU A 211 -40.42 -3.09 -31.29
CA LEU A 211 -39.23 -3.81 -30.81
C LEU A 211 -37.93 -3.23 -31.41
N ARG A 212 -37.57 -2.03 -30.98
CA ARG A 212 -36.33 -1.39 -31.37
C ARG A 212 -35.15 -1.90 -30.54
N PRO A 213 -33.94 -1.99 -31.11
CA PRO A 213 -32.74 -2.39 -30.37
C PRO A 213 -32.52 -1.61 -29.09
N GLU A 214 -32.90 -0.33 -29.06
CA GLU A 214 -32.75 0.54 -27.89
C GLU A 214 -33.67 0.13 -26.72
N LEU A 215 -34.90 -0.32 -27.00
CA LEU A 215 -35.80 -0.80 -25.95
C LEU A 215 -35.34 -2.13 -25.36
N VAL A 216 -34.79 -3.00 -26.21
CA VAL A 216 -34.23 -4.27 -25.76
C VAL A 216 -32.92 -4.04 -24.99
N ALA A 217 -32.10 -3.07 -25.40
CA ALA A 217 -30.91 -2.66 -24.66
C ALA A 217 -31.24 -2.18 -23.24
N GLN A 218 -32.31 -1.40 -23.06
CA GLN A 218 -32.76 -0.91 -21.75
C GLN A 218 -33.17 -2.02 -20.77
N ALA A 219 -33.50 -3.22 -21.27
CA ALA A 219 -33.83 -4.36 -20.43
C ALA A 219 -32.59 -5.07 -19.87
N PHE A 220 -31.40 -4.77 -20.38
CA PHE A 220 -30.14 -5.33 -19.89
C PHE A 220 -29.46 -4.39 -18.90
N ASP A 221 -28.70 -4.96 -17.98
CA ASP A 221 -27.87 -4.22 -17.03
C ASP A 221 -26.71 -3.53 -17.76
N ASP A 222 -26.55 -2.22 -17.53
CA ASP A 222 -25.47 -1.38 -18.07
C ASP A 222 -24.07 -1.88 -17.66
N HIS A 223 -23.96 -2.66 -16.58
CA HIS A 223 -22.71 -3.27 -16.13
C HIS A 223 -22.29 -4.50 -16.92
N LEU A 224 -23.21 -5.12 -17.67
CA LEU A 224 -22.86 -6.23 -18.54
C LEU A 224 -22.16 -5.70 -19.80
N PRO A 225 -21.06 -6.32 -20.25
CA PRO A 225 -20.40 -5.96 -21.50
C PRO A 225 -21.22 -6.50 -22.69
N LEU A 226 -22.50 -6.12 -22.78
CA LEU A 226 -23.43 -6.57 -23.81
C LEU A 226 -23.98 -5.33 -24.52
N ARG A 227 -23.95 -5.34 -25.86
CA ARG A 227 -24.52 -4.27 -26.68
C ARG A 227 -25.48 -4.81 -27.71
N VAL A 228 -26.72 -4.35 -27.65
CA VAL A 228 -27.74 -4.68 -28.62
C VAL A 228 -27.67 -3.68 -29.79
N VAL A 229 -27.52 -4.17 -31.01
CA VAL A 229 -27.35 -3.36 -32.21
C VAL A 229 -28.29 -3.82 -33.32
N GLY A 230 -28.83 -2.90 -34.11
CA GLY A 230 -29.71 -3.20 -35.25
C GLY A 230 -28.97 -3.50 -36.56
N SER A 231 -27.66 -3.20 -36.62
CA SER A 231 -26.79 -3.51 -37.76
C SER A 231 -25.64 -4.42 -37.31
N PRO A 232 -25.17 -5.31 -38.21
CA PRO A 232 -24.05 -6.18 -37.87
C PRO A 232 -22.80 -5.34 -37.58
N PRO A 233 -22.12 -5.57 -36.44
CA PRO A 233 -20.87 -4.90 -36.11
C PRO A 233 -19.72 -5.38 -37.03
N ALA A 234 -18.51 -4.85 -36.80
CA ALA A 234 -17.30 -5.29 -37.50
C ALA A 234 -17.15 -6.82 -37.45
N PRO A 235 -16.60 -7.47 -38.50
CA PRO A 235 -16.54 -8.94 -38.59
C PRO A 235 -15.67 -9.60 -37.50
N THR A 236 -14.85 -8.82 -36.79
CA THR A 236 -14.04 -9.26 -35.65
C THR A 236 -14.79 -9.23 -34.31
N ALA A 237 -15.99 -8.63 -34.28
CA ALA A 237 -16.79 -8.53 -33.07
C ALA A 237 -17.44 -9.87 -32.74
N ARG A 238 -17.41 -10.25 -31.46
CA ARG A 238 -18.08 -11.45 -30.97
C ARG A 238 -19.54 -11.14 -30.71
N GLY A 239 -20.44 -12.00 -31.17
CA GLY A 239 -21.85 -11.74 -31.01
C GLY A 239 -22.76 -12.86 -31.47
N VAL A 240 -24.05 -12.69 -31.20
CA VAL A 240 -25.12 -13.56 -31.66
C VAL A 240 -26.12 -12.72 -32.44
N ARG A 241 -26.56 -13.26 -33.58
CA ARG A 241 -27.72 -12.73 -34.28
C ARG A 241 -28.97 -13.39 -33.72
N VAL A 242 -29.89 -12.57 -33.22
CA VAL A 242 -31.19 -13.02 -32.76
C VAL A 242 -32.19 -12.72 -33.86
N THR A 243 -32.75 -13.78 -34.44
CA THR A 243 -33.86 -13.75 -35.39
C THR A 243 -35.06 -14.44 -34.74
N GLY A 244 -36.26 -13.99 -35.08
CA GLY A 244 -37.48 -14.60 -34.56
C GLY A 244 -38.69 -14.23 -35.37
N ALA A 245 -39.79 -14.94 -35.12
CA ALA A 245 -41.10 -14.60 -35.63
C ALA A 245 -42.03 -14.35 -34.45
N LEU A 246 -42.78 -13.26 -34.49
CA LEU A 246 -43.91 -13.07 -33.59
C LEU A 246 -45.10 -13.79 -34.21
N SER A 247 -45.69 -14.70 -33.45
CA SER A 247 -46.92 -15.39 -33.82
C SER A 247 -47.81 -15.51 -32.59
N ALA A 248 -49.11 -15.32 -32.81
CA ALA A 248 -50.16 -15.51 -31.80
C ALA A 248 -50.06 -14.61 -30.54
N TYR A 249 -49.59 -13.36 -30.66
CA TYR A 249 -49.65 -12.41 -29.54
C TYR A 249 -51.10 -12.00 -29.26
N ARG A 250 -51.67 -12.48 -28.14
CA ARG A 250 -53.02 -12.14 -27.69
C ARG A 250 -52.94 -11.30 -26.42
N PHE A 251 -53.17 -9.99 -26.54
CA PHE A 251 -53.43 -9.13 -25.38
C PHE A 251 -54.91 -9.24 -24.99
N GLY A 252 -55.18 -9.99 -23.93
CA GLY A 252 -56.48 -10.02 -23.26
C GLY A 252 -57.07 -11.43 -23.08
N PRO A 253 -57.96 -11.61 -22.07
CA PRO A 253 -58.71 -12.84 -21.91
C PRO A 253 -59.56 -13.09 -23.17
N GLU A 254 -59.73 -14.36 -23.54
CA GLU A 254 -60.54 -14.78 -24.67
C GLU A 254 -61.83 -13.96 -24.74
N ARG A 255 -62.01 -13.19 -25.82
CA ARG A 255 -63.34 -12.73 -26.20
C ARG A 255 -64.11 -13.97 -26.60
N VAL A 256 -64.74 -14.62 -25.61
CA VAL A 256 -65.78 -15.61 -25.82
C VAL A 256 -66.90 -14.87 -26.54
N THR A 257 -66.99 -15.07 -27.86
CA THR A 257 -68.01 -14.48 -28.74
C THR A 257 -69.40 -15.11 -28.55
N SER A 258 -69.64 -15.81 -27.44
CA SER A 258 -70.97 -16.26 -27.04
C SER A 258 -71.14 -16.12 -25.53
N ARG A 259 -71.40 -14.91 -25.05
CA ARG A 259 -72.05 -14.75 -23.75
C ARG A 259 -73.43 -14.15 -24.00
N ASN A 260 -74.39 -15.06 -24.03
CA ASN A 260 -75.82 -14.78 -24.01
C ASN A 260 -76.18 -13.78 -22.91
N ASP A 261 -77.23 -13.02 -23.17
CA ASP A 261 -77.89 -12.00 -22.33
C ASP A 261 -78.41 -12.49 -20.98
N GLN A 262 -77.54 -13.00 -20.11
CA GLN A 262 -77.85 -13.19 -18.70
C GLN A 262 -76.84 -12.44 -17.85
N CYS A 263 -77.24 -11.23 -17.47
CA CYS A 263 -76.65 -10.47 -16.39
C CYS A 263 -76.88 -11.22 -15.07
N ASP A 264 -76.05 -12.22 -14.79
CA ASP A 264 -75.89 -12.70 -13.42
C ASP A 264 -75.11 -11.66 -12.63
N TYR A 265 -75.84 -10.94 -11.79
CA TYR A 265 -75.28 -10.15 -10.69
C TYR A 265 -74.39 -11.06 -9.85
N ILE A 266 -73.07 -10.99 -10.05
CA ILE A 266 -72.09 -11.60 -9.14
C ILE A 266 -72.16 -10.80 -7.84
N ARG A 267 -72.95 -11.31 -6.89
CA ARG A 267 -72.98 -10.82 -5.50
C ARG A 267 -71.59 -10.96 -4.90
N GLY A 268 -71.09 -9.84 -4.38
CA GLY A 268 -70.15 -9.71 -3.26
C GLY A 268 -68.97 -10.66 -3.24
N TYR A 269 -67.76 -10.16 -3.52
CA TYR A 269 -66.55 -10.82 -3.09
C TYR A 269 -66.56 -10.92 -1.55
N ASP A 270 -66.75 -12.13 -1.01
CA ASP A 270 -66.39 -12.44 0.36
C ASP A 270 -64.86 -12.34 0.46
N THR A 271 -64.38 -11.22 1.02
CA THR A 271 -62.97 -11.04 1.33
C THR A 271 -62.61 -11.95 2.50
N VAL A 272 -62.18 -13.17 2.20
CA VAL A 272 -61.61 -14.06 3.21
C VAL A 272 -60.32 -13.41 3.74
N PRO A 273 -60.20 -13.12 5.04
CA PRO A 273 -59.01 -12.51 5.60
C PRO A 273 -57.80 -13.39 5.34
N ASN A 274 -56.76 -12.84 4.71
CA ASN A 274 -55.52 -13.56 4.46
C ASN A 274 -54.88 -13.94 5.82
N PRO A 275 -54.81 -15.24 6.18
CA PRO A 275 -54.32 -15.66 7.49
C PRO A 275 -52.85 -15.31 7.71
N ALA A 276 -52.07 -15.13 6.64
CA ALA A 276 -50.65 -14.77 6.70
C ALA A 276 -50.41 -13.26 6.85
N ARG A 277 -51.46 -12.42 6.78
CA ARG A 277 -51.31 -10.96 6.86
C ARG A 277 -50.70 -10.50 8.17
N ALA A 278 -51.13 -11.08 9.29
CA ALA A 278 -50.61 -10.73 10.61
C ALA A 278 -49.12 -11.08 10.76
N ASP A 279 -48.67 -12.17 10.15
CA ASP A 279 -47.25 -12.55 10.14
C ASP A 279 -46.42 -11.61 9.26
N ALA A 280 -46.93 -11.25 8.09
CA ALA A 280 -46.28 -10.28 7.21
C ALA A 280 -46.15 -8.90 7.89
N GLU A 281 -47.21 -8.42 8.55
CA GLU A 281 -47.19 -7.16 9.31
C GLU A 281 -46.16 -7.21 10.46
N ARG A 282 -46.06 -8.33 11.18
CA ARG A 282 -45.01 -8.52 12.21
C ARG A 282 -43.60 -8.49 11.62
N GLN A 283 -43.38 -9.12 10.47
CA GLN A 283 -42.08 -9.13 9.80
C GLN A 283 -41.67 -7.74 9.33
N VAL A 284 -42.60 -6.97 8.73
CA VAL A 284 -42.36 -5.59 8.31
C VAL A 284 -42.03 -4.72 9.52
N ASN A 285 -42.83 -4.78 10.59
CA ASN A 285 -42.56 -4.00 11.81
C ASN A 285 -41.20 -4.34 12.43
N ASN A 286 -40.80 -5.61 12.45
CA ASN A 286 -39.47 -6.02 12.94
C ASN A 286 -38.33 -5.52 12.03
N ALA A 287 -38.54 -5.53 10.71
CA ALA A 287 -37.58 -5.02 9.75
C ALA A 287 -37.41 -3.49 9.88
N GLU A 288 -38.51 -2.76 10.03
CA GLU A 288 -38.51 -1.31 10.26
C GLU A 288 -37.79 -0.94 11.56
N GLN A 289 -38.02 -1.69 12.64
CA GLN A 289 -37.30 -1.48 13.90
C GLN A 289 -35.79 -1.70 13.78
N ARG A 290 -35.36 -2.72 13.02
CA ARG A 290 -33.94 -2.98 12.75
C ARG A 290 -33.32 -1.89 11.89
N LEU A 291 -34.03 -1.44 10.86
CA LEU A 291 -33.59 -0.32 10.02
C LEU A 291 -33.39 0.94 10.86
N GLY A 292 -34.35 1.30 11.71
CA GLY A 292 -34.23 2.47 12.59
C GLY A 292 -33.17 2.33 13.68
N GLN A 293 -32.67 1.12 14.01
CA GLN A 293 -31.49 0.95 14.86
C GLN A 293 -30.20 1.17 14.07
N ALA A 294 -30.10 0.58 12.87
CA ALA A 294 -28.94 0.74 12.00
C ALA A 294 -28.74 2.20 11.57
N GLU A 295 -29.81 2.94 11.27
CA GLU A 295 -29.73 4.37 10.94
C GLU A 295 -29.16 5.19 12.11
N ARG A 296 -29.56 4.88 13.35
CA ARG A 296 -29.03 5.55 14.54
C ARG A 296 -27.56 5.23 14.80
N GLU A 297 -27.12 4.02 14.46
CA GLU A 297 -25.71 3.61 14.54
C GLU A 297 -24.88 4.37 13.50
N VAL A 298 -25.33 4.45 12.24
CA VAL A 298 -24.68 5.23 11.19
C VAL A 298 -24.58 6.72 11.58
N ASP A 299 -25.64 7.29 12.15
CA ASP A 299 -25.61 8.68 12.64
C ASP A 299 -24.63 8.90 13.80
N GLN A 300 -24.43 7.89 14.65
CA GLN A 300 -23.45 7.94 15.74
C GLN A 300 -22.03 7.87 15.18
N GLU A 301 -21.76 6.92 14.31
CA GLU A 301 -20.46 6.75 13.64
C GLU A 301 -20.08 8.00 12.83
N GLN A 302 -21.04 8.60 12.11
CA GLN A 302 -20.80 9.85 11.38
C GLN A 302 -20.41 11.00 12.33
N LYS A 303 -21.05 11.12 13.50
CA LYS A 303 -20.68 12.11 14.52
C LYS A 303 -19.29 11.85 15.09
N GLU A 304 -18.89 10.59 15.24
CA GLU A 304 -17.54 10.23 15.68
C GLU A 304 -16.50 10.58 14.62
N ILE A 305 -16.76 10.28 13.35
CA ILE A 305 -15.90 10.70 12.23
C ILE A 305 -15.72 12.21 12.21
N ASP A 306 -16.81 12.98 12.33
CA ASP A 306 -16.76 14.44 12.36
C ASP A 306 -16.01 15.00 13.58
N ARG A 307 -16.01 14.26 14.70
CA ARG A 307 -15.22 14.59 15.89
C ARG A 307 -13.74 14.33 15.65
N TYR A 308 -13.38 13.17 15.10
CA TYR A 308 -12.00 12.84 14.77
C TYR A 308 -11.40 13.79 13.73
N GLN A 309 -12.17 14.18 12.71
CA GLN A 309 -11.73 15.18 11.73
C GLN A 309 -11.43 16.53 12.39
N ARG A 310 -12.28 17.00 13.30
CA ARG A 310 -12.02 18.22 14.08
C ARG A 310 -10.76 18.12 14.93
N ASP A 311 -10.51 17.00 15.58
CA ASP A 311 -9.29 16.78 16.37
C ASP A 311 -8.03 16.79 15.49
N VAL A 312 -8.10 16.19 14.30
CA VAL A 312 -7.01 16.23 13.30
C VAL A 312 -6.75 17.67 12.84
N ASP A 313 -7.79 18.43 12.50
CA ASP A 313 -7.65 19.82 12.09
C ASP A 313 -7.06 20.69 13.20
N ASP A 314 -7.50 20.50 14.45
CA ASP A 314 -6.98 21.23 15.60
C ASP A 314 -5.51 20.90 15.89
N THR A 315 -5.12 19.62 15.78
CA THR A 315 -3.72 19.22 15.94
C THR A 315 -2.84 19.80 14.82
N GLN A 316 -3.32 19.82 13.57
CA GLN A 316 -2.63 20.47 12.47
C GLN A 316 -2.50 21.99 12.67
N ARG A 317 -3.56 22.68 13.13
CA ARG A 317 -3.52 24.11 13.47
C ARG A 317 -2.52 24.40 14.59
N ARG A 318 -2.44 23.56 15.63
CA ARG A 318 -1.44 23.67 16.71
C ARG A 318 -0.02 23.46 16.20
N ALA A 319 0.20 22.49 15.30
CA ALA A 319 1.50 22.27 14.67
C ALA A 319 1.93 23.46 13.80
N ALA A 320 1.01 24.01 13.00
CA ALA A 320 1.26 25.17 12.14
C ALA A 320 1.59 26.44 12.95
N THR A 321 0.83 26.71 14.02
CA THR A 321 1.10 27.86 14.91
C THR A 321 2.43 27.72 15.63
N THR A 322 2.78 26.51 16.11
CA THR A 322 4.08 26.23 16.72
C THR A 322 5.23 26.45 15.74
N THR A 323 5.07 25.96 14.51
CA THR A 323 6.06 26.15 13.42
C THR A 323 6.23 27.62 13.07
N ARG A 324 5.13 28.38 12.99
CA ARG A 324 5.15 29.83 12.74
C ARG A 324 5.84 30.60 13.88
N ARG A 325 5.58 30.25 15.15
CA ARG A 325 6.27 30.83 16.30
C ARG A 325 7.77 30.55 16.28
N ALA A 326 8.16 29.31 15.97
CA ALA A 326 9.57 28.95 15.82
C ALA A 326 10.25 29.78 14.72
N ARG A 327 9.59 29.96 13.56
CA ARG A 327 10.08 30.81 12.47
C ARG A 327 10.19 32.29 12.87
N SER A 328 9.24 32.83 13.64
CA SER A 328 9.33 34.22 14.10
C SER A 328 10.46 34.44 15.10
N ILE A 329 10.72 33.46 15.97
CA ILE A 329 11.83 33.52 16.93
C ILE A 329 13.17 33.46 16.18
N THR A 330 13.32 32.57 15.20
CA THR A 330 14.55 32.49 14.41
C THR A 330 14.75 33.73 13.54
N SER A 331 13.69 34.32 12.97
CA SER A 331 13.81 35.59 12.23
C SER A 331 14.16 36.78 13.14
N ALA A 332 13.63 36.82 14.36
CA ALA A 332 13.99 37.83 15.36
C ALA A 332 15.46 37.69 15.80
N ALA A 333 15.93 36.46 16.05
CA ALA A 333 17.32 36.20 16.39
C ALA A 333 18.30 36.52 15.24
N ALA A 334 17.87 36.34 13.98
CA ALA A 334 18.66 36.71 12.81
C ALA A 334 18.76 38.24 12.64
N SER A 335 17.71 38.99 13.00
CA SER A 335 17.67 40.45 12.91
C SER A 335 18.30 41.16 14.11
N SER A 336 18.46 40.48 15.25
CA SER A 336 19.10 41.03 16.46
C SER A 336 20.61 40.78 16.54
N ARG A 337 21.26 40.27 15.48
CA ARG A 337 22.73 40.17 15.46
C ARG A 337 23.34 41.58 15.48
N PRO A 338 24.14 41.95 16.50
CA PRO A 338 24.76 43.25 16.55
C PRO A 338 25.74 43.38 15.38
N ARG A 339 25.54 44.44 14.60
CA ARG A 339 26.39 44.84 13.49
C ARG A 339 27.74 45.27 14.10
N THR A 340 28.66 44.34 14.29
CA THR A 340 30.02 44.63 14.75
C THR A 340 30.72 45.49 13.71
N THR A 341 30.76 46.79 13.98
CA THR A 341 31.60 47.78 13.30
C THR A 341 33.06 47.53 13.66
N SER A 342 33.74 46.64 12.94
CA SER A 342 35.20 46.52 13.02
C SER A 342 35.85 47.65 12.22
N ARG A 343 36.24 48.72 12.91
CA ARG A 343 37.18 49.73 12.44
C ARG A 343 38.49 49.54 13.21
N ALA A 344 39.62 49.69 12.49
CA ALA A 344 41.01 49.66 12.96
C ALA A 344 41.64 48.26 13.06
N ARG A 345 42.92 48.01 12.74
CA ARG A 345 44.02 48.85 12.25
C ARG A 345 45.11 47.89 11.74
N ALA A 346 45.83 48.29 10.71
CA ALA A 346 47.04 47.62 10.24
C ALA A 346 48.19 47.72 11.27
N SER A 347 48.91 46.63 11.51
CA SER A 347 50.33 46.70 11.88
C SER A 347 51.06 45.42 11.46
N ALA A 348 52.07 45.60 10.61
CA ALA A 348 52.99 44.59 10.11
C ALA A 348 53.84 43.94 11.22
N CYS A 349 54.17 42.66 11.07
CA CYS A 349 55.42 41.99 11.51
C CYS A 349 55.49 40.67 10.74
N ARG A 350 56.31 40.57 9.68
CA ARG A 350 57.73 40.16 9.65
C ARG A 350 57.91 38.63 9.72
N ALA A 351 58.23 38.06 8.56
CA ALA A 351 58.61 36.66 8.37
C ALA A 351 60.07 36.38 8.77
N PRO A 352 60.43 35.10 9.00
CA PRO A 352 61.72 34.57 8.60
C PRO A 352 61.61 33.27 7.74
N PRO A 353 62.73 32.82 7.12
CA PRO A 353 62.69 32.01 5.91
C PRO A 353 62.70 30.49 6.16
N ARG A 354 62.14 29.74 5.20
CA ARG A 354 62.25 28.27 5.11
C ARG A 354 63.54 27.90 4.38
N THR A 355 64.46 27.25 5.07
CA THR A 355 65.58 26.52 4.50
C THR A 355 65.12 25.14 4.02
N ALA A 356 65.59 24.78 2.83
CA ALA A 356 65.48 23.47 2.21
C ALA A 356 66.51 22.47 2.79
N ALA A 357 66.22 21.19 2.56
CA ALA A 357 67.10 19.98 2.56
C ALA A 357 66.48 18.88 3.43
N ALA A 358 66.57 17.59 3.15
CA ALA A 358 66.90 16.79 1.98
C ALA A 358 66.71 15.32 2.43
N CYS A 359 66.43 14.43 1.47
CA CYS A 359 66.85 13.02 1.44
C CYS A 359 66.41 12.03 2.53
N GLY A 360 65.83 10.91 2.07
CA GLY A 360 66.44 9.60 2.37
C GLY A 360 65.52 8.41 2.68
N ARG A 361 65.22 7.62 1.64
CA ARG A 361 65.46 6.15 1.53
C ARG A 361 64.87 5.19 2.60
N THR A 362 63.84 4.40 2.26
CA THR A 362 63.83 3.06 1.61
C THR A 362 64.00 1.84 2.53
N SER A 363 63.28 0.77 2.15
CA SER A 363 63.45 -0.67 2.50
C SER A 363 62.66 -1.12 3.75
N ASN A 364 62.11 -2.33 3.84
CA ASN A 364 62.12 -3.49 2.95
C ASN A 364 61.01 -4.47 3.34
N THR A 365 60.68 -5.32 2.38
CA THR A 365 59.85 -6.52 2.43
C THR A 365 60.30 -7.56 3.46
N ARG A 366 59.36 -8.38 3.96
CA ARG A 366 59.55 -9.84 4.15
C ARG A 366 58.24 -10.59 4.42
N SER A 367 57.93 -11.51 3.50
CA SER A 367 57.08 -12.68 3.70
C SER A 367 57.64 -13.63 4.75
N ALA A 368 56.76 -14.33 5.47
CA ALA A 368 56.97 -15.74 5.84
C ALA A 368 55.62 -16.41 6.18
N ALA A 369 55.46 -17.61 5.64
CA ALA A 369 54.30 -18.50 5.71
C ALA A 369 54.32 -19.42 6.95
N CYS A 370 53.32 -20.31 7.01
CA CYS A 370 53.07 -21.47 7.90
C CYS A 370 51.99 -21.23 8.99
N ALA A 371 51.04 -22.14 9.26
CA ALA A 371 50.68 -23.43 8.68
C ALA A 371 49.30 -23.88 9.20
N THR A 372 48.58 -24.64 8.37
CA THR A 372 47.70 -25.80 8.67
C THR A 372 46.90 -25.89 9.99
N CYS A 373 45.57 -26.05 9.85
CA CYS A 373 44.74 -27.13 10.45
C CYS A 373 43.35 -27.10 9.77
N ARG A 374 43.08 -27.94 8.75
CA ARG A 374 42.45 -29.27 8.77
C ARG A 374 41.04 -29.34 9.40
N LEU A 375 40.08 -29.64 8.53
CA LEU A 375 38.67 -30.03 8.74
C LEU A 375 38.54 -31.34 9.54
N PRO A 376 37.34 -31.61 10.08
CA PRO A 376 36.42 -32.57 9.44
C PRO A 376 34.97 -32.03 9.38
N SER A 377 34.31 -31.99 8.23
CA SER A 377 33.47 -33.06 7.64
C SER A 377 32.38 -33.62 8.57
N SER A 378 31.13 -33.16 8.39
CA SER A 378 29.94 -33.92 8.80
C SER A 378 28.79 -33.71 7.79
N SER A 379 28.55 -34.77 6.99
CA SER A 379 27.27 -35.32 6.49
C SER A 379 26.01 -34.48 6.75
N ARG A 380 25.30 -33.94 5.75
CA ARG A 380 24.36 -34.61 4.80
C ARG A 380 23.20 -35.35 5.48
N THR A 381 22.04 -34.70 5.56
CA THR A 381 20.71 -35.37 5.52
C THR A 381 19.70 -34.47 4.82
N THR A 382 19.48 -34.80 3.54
CA THR A 382 18.31 -34.48 2.74
C THR A 382 17.05 -35.07 3.38
N SER A 383 16.02 -34.25 3.61
CA SER A 383 14.65 -34.74 3.80
C SER A 383 13.76 -34.16 2.71
N ALA A 384 13.46 -35.02 1.74
CA ALA A 384 12.42 -34.83 0.75
C ALA A 384 11.06 -34.78 1.47
N ARG A 385 10.24 -33.76 1.17
CA ARG A 385 8.85 -33.72 1.58
C ARG A 385 7.97 -34.04 0.37
N THR A 386 7.44 -35.24 0.41
CA THR A 386 6.55 -35.87 -0.55
C THR A 386 5.21 -35.14 -0.62
N SER A 387 4.81 -34.76 -1.84
CA SER A 387 3.46 -34.33 -2.19
C SER A 387 2.54 -35.56 -2.30
N PRO A 388 1.33 -35.57 -1.71
CA PRO A 388 0.33 -36.56 -2.05
C PRO A 388 -0.52 -36.10 -3.24
N SER A 389 -0.52 -36.93 -4.28
CA SER A 389 -1.49 -36.97 -5.37
C SER A 389 -2.80 -37.64 -4.90
N ARG A 390 -3.95 -37.03 -5.22
CA ARG A 390 -5.31 -37.60 -5.35
C ARG A 390 -6.24 -36.42 -5.65
N SER A 391 -7.26 -36.47 -6.49
CA SER A 391 -8.03 -37.60 -7.03
C SER A 391 -8.70 -37.14 -8.33
N ALA A 392 -8.80 -38.05 -9.28
CA ALA A 392 -9.69 -37.96 -10.43
C ALA A 392 -11.13 -37.65 -10.00
N ARG A 393 -11.83 -36.83 -10.78
CA ARG A 393 -13.29 -36.76 -10.75
C ARG A 393 -13.83 -37.02 -12.16
N SER A 394 -14.57 -38.11 -12.21
CA SER A 394 -15.32 -38.64 -13.34
C SER A 394 -16.42 -37.69 -13.79
N THR A 395 -16.52 -37.54 -15.10
CA THR A 395 -17.76 -37.17 -15.80
C THR A 395 -18.80 -38.28 -15.67
N PRO A 396 -20.09 -37.93 -15.61
CA PRO A 396 -21.11 -38.77 -16.19
C PRO A 396 -21.88 -38.05 -17.31
N ARG A 397 -22.22 -38.90 -18.27
CA ARG A 397 -23.10 -38.85 -19.45
C ARG A 397 -24.07 -37.68 -19.60
#